data_AF-A0A0R3QBI6-F1
#
_entry.id   AF-A0A0R3QBI6-F1
#
_cell.length_a   1.000
_cell.length_b   1.000
_cell.length_c   1.000
_cell.angle_alpha   90.00
_cell.angle_beta   90.00
_cell.angle_gamma   90.00
#
_symmetry.space_group_name_H-M   'P 1'
#
loop_
_entity.id
_entity.type
_entity.pdbx_description
1 polymer ?
#
loop_
_entity_poly.entity_id
_entity_poly.type
_entity_poly.pdbx_seq_one_letter_code
_entity_poly.pdbx_strand_id
1 'polypeptide(L)'
;MPSEEEIFLITRRRWKHDLRCINVIQMLDSRRPIFIPSSNETLSEASQREMAERLLKSFSMRNITHAFGRSTLDFRSFSPPLSRPRAIPPLNLQGRLHPSNTPIELSQSELVKPMIKWGAFYNAVAAGLCIGDSDSLHLDSEWLAMSINNLQGPEAAGLMYAFGLNGHITSMNLFTIHELLSSGDPVMSIAILLGCGASRRATADVQVVLY
;
A
#
# COMPACT_ATOMS: atom_id res chain seq x y z
N MET A 1 3.65 21.98 2.72
CA MET A 1 4.32 20.90 1.95
C MET A 1 4.67 21.44 0.55
N PRO A 2 5.80 21.05 -0.07
CA PRO A 2 6.13 21.45 -1.44
C PRO A 2 5.15 20.80 -2.42
N SER A 3 4.88 21.50 -3.52
CA SER A 3 4.08 21.01 -4.65
C SER A 3 4.81 19.92 -5.44
N GLU A 4 4.06 19.16 -6.25
CA GLU A 4 4.64 18.15 -7.15
C GLU A 4 5.65 18.76 -8.13
N GLU A 5 5.38 19.97 -8.63
CA GLU A 5 6.29 20.71 -9.52
C GLU A 5 7.61 21.05 -8.82
N GLU A 6 7.56 21.51 -7.56
CA GLU A 6 8.76 21.80 -6.77
C GLU A 6 9.57 20.53 -6.50
N ILE A 7 8.91 19.43 -6.14
CA ILE A 7 9.56 18.13 -5.95
C ILE A 7 10.25 17.68 -7.24
N PHE A 8 9.58 17.82 -8.38
CA PHE A 8 10.16 17.50 -9.69
C PHE A 8 11.40 18.36 -9.99
N LEU A 9 11.32 19.68 -9.76
CA LEU A 9 12.44 20.59 -9.97
C LEU A 9 13.63 20.27 -9.06
N ILE A 10 13.39 19.97 -7.78
CA ILE A 10 14.44 19.56 -6.83
C ILE A 10 15.10 18.26 -7.30
N THR A 11 14.29 17.28 -7.69
CA THR A 11 14.76 15.99 -8.21
C THR A 11 15.62 16.18 -9.46
N ARG A 12 15.19 17.03 -10.41
CA ARG A 12 15.94 17.36 -11.63
C ARG A 12 17.21 18.16 -11.37
N ARG A 13 17.28 18.95 -10.30
CA ARG A 13 18.54 19.60 -9.89
C ARG A 13 19.55 18.58 -9.36
N ARG A 14 19.08 17.60 -8.58
CA ARG A 14 19.95 16.53 -8.03
C ARG A 14 20.42 15.54 -9.10
N TRP A 15 19.55 15.17 -10.02
CA TRP A 15 19.81 14.19 -11.09
C TRP A 15 19.48 14.78 -12.47
N LYS A 16 20.31 15.72 -12.93
CA LYS A 16 20.04 16.54 -14.13
C LYS A 16 19.91 15.74 -15.42
N HIS A 17 20.82 14.79 -15.64
CA HIS A 17 20.92 14.01 -16.88
C HIS A 17 20.63 12.51 -16.67
N ASP A 18 20.17 12.14 -15.48
CA ASP A 18 20.01 10.76 -15.07
C ASP A 18 18.50 10.42 -14.97
N LEU A 19 18.14 9.22 -15.42
CA LEU A 19 16.76 8.74 -15.46
C LEU A 19 16.40 7.84 -14.28
N ARG A 20 17.27 7.70 -13.27
CA ARG A 20 17.09 6.76 -12.15
C ARG A 20 15.76 6.91 -11.44
N CYS A 21 15.26 8.14 -11.23
CA CYS A 21 13.97 8.35 -10.59
C CYS A 21 12.84 7.79 -11.46
N ILE A 22 12.87 8.07 -12.76
CA ILE A 22 11.89 7.54 -13.72
C ILE A 22 11.97 6.02 -13.77
N ASN A 23 13.18 5.45 -13.83
CA ASN A 23 13.40 4.01 -13.87
C ASN A 23 12.88 3.34 -12.59
N VAL A 24 13.15 3.90 -11.41
CA VAL A 24 12.66 3.38 -10.13
C VAL A 24 11.14 3.46 -10.04
N ILE A 25 10.53 4.58 -10.45
CA ILE A 25 9.06 4.72 -10.52
C ILE A 25 8.46 3.64 -11.42
N GLN A 26 9.07 3.40 -12.58
CA GLN A 26 8.63 2.35 -13.51
C GLN A 26 8.81 0.94 -12.94
N MET A 27 9.93 0.66 -12.27
CA MET A 27 10.20 -0.63 -11.64
C MET A 27 9.20 -0.93 -10.50
N LEU A 28 8.78 0.11 -9.76
CA LEU A 28 7.86 -0.02 -8.64
C LEU A 28 6.38 0.06 -9.04
N ASP A 29 6.06 0.25 -10.32
CA ASP A 29 4.67 0.30 -10.81
C ASP A 29 4.01 -1.08 -10.72
N SER A 30 3.10 -1.24 -9.76
CA SER A 30 2.35 -2.48 -9.53
C SER A 30 0.98 -2.51 -10.22
N ARG A 31 0.63 -1.53 -11.07
CA ARG A 31 -0.72 -1.43 -11.65
C ARG A 31 -0.93 -2.34 -12.86
N ARG A 32 0.17 -2.73 -13.51
CA ARG A 32 0.16 -3.49 -14.76
C ARG A 32 0.11 -5.00 -14.48
N PRO A 33 -0.50 -5.81 -15.37
CA PRO A 33 -0.50 -7.26 -15.23
C PRO A 33 0.93 -7.81 -15.32
N ILE A 34 1.14 -8.97 -14.70
CA ILE A 34 2.41 -9.68 -14.68
C ILE A 34 2.51 -10.54 -15.93
N PHE A 35 3.50 -10.28 -16.78
CA PHE A 35 3.77 -11.11 -17.95
C PHE A 35 4.66 -12.30 -17.59
N ILE A 36 4.18 -13.50 -17.89
CA ILE A 36 4.89 -14.77 -17.71
C ILE A 36 5.36 -15.24 -19.08
N PRO A 37 6.66 -15.53 -19.29
CA PRO A 37 7.13 -16.07 -20.55
C PRO A 37 6.51 -17.44 -20.80
N SER A 38 6.00 -17.68 -22.01
CA SER A 38 5.58 -19.02 -22.42
C SER A 38 6.76 -20.00 -22.33
N SER A 39 6.50 -21.18 -21.78
CA SER A 39 7.51 -22.22 -21.62
C SER A 39 7.73 -23.00 -22.92
N ASN A 40 8.86 -23.71 -23.03
CA ASN A 40 9.23 -24.45 -24.24
C ASN A 40 8.24 -25.59 -24.55
N GLU A 41 8.00 -25.83 -25.84
CA GLU A 41 7.07 -26.83 -26.39
C GLU A 41 7.42 -28.29 -26.02
N THR A 42 8.59 -28.55 -25.44
CA THR A 42 9.03 -29.89 -25.05
C THR A 42 8.37 -30.40 -23.76
N LEU A 43 7.71 -29.52 -23.00
CA LEU A 43 7.01 -29.88 -21.77
C LEU A 43 5.54 -30.23 -22.06
N SER A 44 4.98 -31.15 -21.26
CA SER A 44 3.54 -31.37 -21.22
C SER A 44 2.80 -30.08 -20.83
N GLU A 45 1.60 -29.87 -21.37
CA GLU A 45 0.73 -28.73 -21.04
C GLU A 45 0.51 -28.57 -19.54
N ALA A 46 0.36 -29.69 -18.81
CA ALA A 46 0.22 -29.69 -17.37
C ALA A 46 1.47 -29.10 -16.67
N SER A 47 2.66 -29.50 -17.12
CA SER A 47 3.93 -29.00 -16.58
C SER A 47 4.17 -27.53 -16.95
N GLN A 48 3.75 -27.10 -18.14
CA GLN A 48 3.82 -25.70 -18.55
C GLN A 48 2.93 -24.82 -17.67
N ARG A 49 1.70 -25.27 -17.42
CA ARG A 49 0.75 -24.57 -16.54
C ARG A 49 1.28 -24.46 -15.11
N GLU A 50 1.76 -25.57 -14.54
CA GLU A 50 2.32 -25.58 -13.19
C GLU A 50 3.51 -24.62 -13.06
N MET A 51 4.41 -24.61 -14.06
CA MET A 51 5.53 -23.68 -14.10
C MET A 51 5.06 -22.22 -14.17
N ALA A 52 4.06 -21.93 -15.01
CA ALA A 52 3.52 -20.58 -15.15
C ALA A 52 2.86 -20.09 -13.85
N GLU A 53 2.09 -20.93 -13.18
CA GLU A 53 1.49 -20.64 -11.87
C GLU A 53 2.56 -20.38 -10.80
N ARG A 54 3.64 -21.17 -10.79
CA ARG A 54 4.77 -20.99 -9.87
C ARG A 54 5.51 -19.67 -10.09
N LEU A 55 5.75 -19.30 -11.35
CA LEU A 55 6.36 -18.02 -11.71
C LEU A 55 5.43 -16.85 -11.35
N LEU A 56 4.13 -16.96 -11.63
CA LEU A 56 3.15 -15.96 -11.26
C LEU A 56 3.15 -15.71 -9.76
N LYS A 57 3.17 -16.76 -8.93
CA LYS A 57 3.29 -16.63 -7.47
C LYS A 57 4.54 -15.88 -7.04
N SER A 58 5.70 -16.23 -7.62
CA SER A 58 6.98 -15.56 -7.32
C SER A 58 6.95 -14.07 -7.70
N PHE A 59 6.49 -13.74 -8.90
CA PHE A 59 6.39 -12.36 -9.35
C PHE A 59 5.32 -11.56 -8.60
N SER A 60 4.24 -12.21 -8.16
CA SER A 60 3.23 -11.58 -7.30
C SER A 60 3.82 -11.19 -5.95
N MET A 61 4.63 -12.06 -5.34
CA MET A 61 5.36 -11.73 -4.11
C MET A 61 6.30 -10.54 -4.32
N ARG A 62 7.04 -10.50 -5.44
CA ARG A 62 7.86 -9.33 -5.80
C ARG A 62 7.02 -8.06 -5.95
N ASN A 63 5.89 -8.12 -6.66
CA ASN A 63 5.04 -6.94 -6.86
C ASN A 63 4.44 -6.43 -5.54
N ILE A 64 4.15 -7.31 -4.58
CA ILE A 64 3.73 -6.91 -3.22
C ILE A 64 4.83 -6.09 -2.55
N THR A 65 6.11 -6.47 -2.68
CA THR A 65 7.20 -5.73 -2.05
C THR A 65 7.43 -4.35 -2.67
N HIS A 66 6.90 -4.05 -3.86
CA HIS A 66 6.97 -2.71 -4.46
C HIS A 66 6.31 -1.65 -3.57
N ALA A 67 5.36 -2.03 -2.71
CA ALA A 67 4.76 -1.13 -1.73
C ALA A 67 5.82 -0.47 -0.82
N PHE A 68 6.80 -1.23 -0.34
CA PHE A 68 7.88 -0.71 0.52
C PHE A 68 8.81 0.26 -0.25
N GLY A 69 9.06 -0.03 -1.51
CA GLY A 69 9.83 0.87 -2.38
C GLY A 69 9.09 2.19 -2.59
N ARG A 70 7.80 2.13 -2.93
CA ARG A 70 6.96 3.33 -3.13
C ARG A 70 6.81 4.16 -1.86
N SER A 71 6.61 3.51 -0.71
CA SER A 71 6.51 4.21 0.57
C SER A 71 7.78 4.98 0.91
N THR A 72 8.94 4.47 0.50
CA THR A 72 10.24 5.14 0.72
C THR A 72 10.46 6.26 -0.29
N LEU A 73 10.12 6.03 -1.56
CA LEU A 73 10.31 6.98 -2.64
C LEU A 73 9.47 8.25 -2.43
N ASP A 74 8.20 8.08 -2.07
CA ASP A 74 7.23 9.16 -1.98
C ASP A 74 6.91 9.55 -0.52
N PHE A 75 7.74 9.15 0.44
CA PHE A 75 7.50 9.36 1.87
C PHE A 75 7.24 10.84 2.21
N ARG A 76 6.10 11.14 2.85
CA ARG A 76 5.69 12.48 3.27
C ARG A 76 5.90 13.57 2.21
N SER A 77 5.62 13.24 0.95
CA SER A 77 5.82 14.13 -0.20
C SER A 77 4.50 14.65 -0.79
N PHE A 78 3.35 14.23 -0.27
CA PHE A 78 2.05 14.49 -0.86
C PHE A 78 1.09 15.21 0.10
N SER A 79 0.38 16.20 -0.42
CA SER A 79 -0.76 16.86 0.24
C SER A 79 -2.06 16.50 -0.49
N PRO A 80 -2.96 15.70 0.12
CA PRO A 80 -4.21 15.32 -0.51
C PRO A 80 -5.16 16.52 -0.66
N PRO A 81 -5.99 16.55 -1.71
CA PRO A 81 -7.15 17.44 -1.75
C PRO A 81 -8.19 17.00 -0.71
N LEU A 82 -8.68 17.96 0.08
CA LEU A 82 -9.65 17.71 1.16
C LEU A 82 -11.05 17.34 0.66
N SER A 83 -11.35 17.56 -0.62
CA SER A 83 -12.66 17.30 -1.21
C SER A 83 -12.92 15.84 -1.59
N ARG A 84 -11.92 14.96 -1.50
CA ARG A 84 -12.03 13.55 -1.90
C ARG A 84 -11.23 12.61 -1.00
N PRO A 85 -11.66 11.35 -0.82
CA PRO A 85 -10.93 10.36 -0.04
C PRO A 85 -9.59 10.02 -0.66
N ARG A 86 -8.68 9.47 0.16
CA ARG A 86 -7.43 8.92 -0.34
C ARG A 86 -7.68 7.70 -1.22
N ALA A 87 -7.22 7.78 -2.48
CA ALA A 87 -7.17 6.63 -3.37
C ALA A 87 -5.93 5.77 -3.11
N ILE A 88 -6.12 4.45 -3.10
CA ILE A 88 -5.04 3.46 -3.07
C ILE A 88 -4.75 3.06 -4.52
N PRO A 89 -3.49 3.16 -5.00
CA PRO A 89 -3.14 2.72 -6.34
C PRO A 89 -3.38 1.21 -6.50
N PRO A 90 -3.87 0.72 -7.66
CA PRO A 90 -4.11 -0.71 -7.85
C PRO A 90 -2.86 -1.58 -7.64
N LEU A 91 -3.02 -2.68 -6.92
CA LEU A 91 -2.06 -3.77 -6.85
C LEU A 91 -2.53 -4.90 -7.78
N ASN A 92 -1.97 -4.96 -8.98
CA ASN A 92 -2.34 -5.95 -9.98
C ASN A 92 -1.47 -7.20 -9.86
N LEU A 93 -2.10 -8.31 -9.46
CA LEU A 93 -1.48 -9.63 -9.35
C LEU A 93 -1.99 -10.59 -10.43
N GLN A 94 -2.70 -10.08 -11.45
CA GLN A 94 -3.16 -10.91 -12.57
C GLN A 94 -1.98 -11.27 -13.48
N GLY A 95 -1.88 -12.54 -13.84
CA GLY A 95 -0.88 -13.05 -14.77
C GLY A 95 -1.38 -13.06 -16.20
N ARG A 96 -0.48 -12.85 -17.16
CA ARG A 96 -0.72 -13.09 -18.59
C ARG A 96 0.46 -13.80 -19.23
N LEU A 97 0.21 -14.81 -20.05
CA LEU A 97 1.25 -15.44 -20.86
C LEU A 97 1.73 -14.47 -21.95
N HIS A 98 3.02 -14.44 -22.21
CA HIS A 98 3.62 -13.69 -23.30
C HIS A 98 4.18 -14.67 -24.35
N PRO A 99 3.85 -14.50 -25.66
CA PRO A 99 3.19 -13.34 -26.27
C PRO A 99 1.66 -13.44 -26.41
N SER A 100 1.04 -14.59 -26.08
CA SER A 100 -0.38 -14.86 -26.39
C SER A 100 -1.39 -14.01 -25.62
N ASN A 101 -0.97 -13.33 -24.55
CA ASN A 101 -1.78 -12.52 -23.65
C ASN A 101 -2.90 -13.30 -22.91
N THR A 102 -2.79 -14.63 -22.87
CA THR A 102 -3.73 -15.53 -22.19
C THR A 102 -3.68 -15.31 -20.68
N PRO A 103 -4.82 -15.15 -19.99
CA PRO A 103 -4.82 -14.94 -18.53
C PRO A 103 -4.33 -16.19 -17.78
N ILE A 104 -3.58 -15.96 -16.70
CA ILE A 104 -3.20 -16.96 -15.71
C ILE A 104 -3.61 -16.43 -14.35
N GLU A 105 -4.25 -17.30 -13.56
CA GLU A 105 -4.71 -16.95 -12.22
C GLU A 105 -3.82 -17.59 -11.17
N LEU A 106 -3.67 -16.90 -10.04
CA LEU A 106 -3.09 -17.49 -8.85
C LEU A 106 -4.04 -18.57 -8.31
N SER A 107 -3.49 -19.67 -7.81
CA SER A 107 -4.30 -20.70 -7.17
C SER A 107 -5.00 -20.14 -5.93
N GLN A 108 -6.25 -20.55 -5.68
CA GLN A 108 -7.02 -20.14 -4.50
C GLN A 108 -6.63 -20.91 -3.23
N SER A 109 -5.36 -21.33 -3.13
CA SER A 109 -4.82 -22.05 -1.99
C SER A 109 -4.86 -21.21 -0.72
N GLU A 110 -5.00 -21.86 0.43
CA GLU A 110 -4.88 -21.24 1.75
C GLU A 110 -3.53 -20.56 1.99
N LEU A 111 -2.51 -20.85 1.18
CA LEU A 111 -1.23 -20.14 1.22
C LEU A 111 -1.24 -18.82 0.42
N VAL A 112 -2.12 -18.68 -0.57
CA VAL A 112 -2.19 -17.51 -1.46
C VAL A 112 -3.12 -16.43 -0.90
N LYS A 113 -4.22 -16.83 -0.24
CA LYS A 113 -5.17 -15.86 0.36
C LYS A 113 -4.49 -14.89 1.34
N PRO A 114 -3.64 -15.33 2.29
CA PRO A 114 -2.94 -14.41 3.19
C PRO A 114 -1.95 -13.52 2.45
N MET A 115 -1.28 -14.02 1.41
CA MET A 115 -0.35 -13.25 0.59
C MET A 115 -1.08 -12.07 -0.08
N ILE A 116 -2.25 -12.30 -0.69
CA ILE A 116 -3.06 -11.25 -1.30
C ILE A 116 -3.55 -10.26 -0.24
N LYS A 117 -4.05 -10.77 0.91
CA LYS A 117 -4.53 -9.94 2.03
C LYS A 117 -3.44 -8.98 2.53
N TRP A 118 -2.24 -9.50 2.81
CA TRP A 118 -1.12 -8.67 3.24
C TRP A 118 -0.60 -7.75 2.14
N GLY A 119 -0.65 -8.18 0.88
CA GLY A 119 -0.34 -7.35 -0.27
C GLY A 119 -1.21 -6.09 -0.32
N ALA A 120 -2.53 -6.24 -0.17
CA ALA A 120 -3.47 -5.13 -0.12
C ALA A 120 -3.20 -4.20 1.07
N PHE A 121 -2.91 -4.77 2.26
CA PHE A 121 -2.52 -4.01 3.44
C PHE A 121 -1.27 -3.15 3.19
N TYR A 122 -0.16 -3.74 2.73
CA TYR A 122 1.09 -3.00 2.49
C TYR A 122 0.92 -1.93 1.40
N ASN A 123 0.15 -2.23 0.37
CA ASN A 123 -0.16 -1.27 -0.69
C ASN A 123 -0.91 -0.03 -0.14
N ALA A 124 -1.87 -0.25 0.76
CA ALA A 124 -2.59 0.82 1.44
C ALA A 124 -1.69 1.63 2.39
N VAL A 125 -0.81 0.94 3.14
CA VAL A 125 0.19 1.60 3.99
C VAL A 125 1.08 2.53 3.16
N ALA A 126 1.58 2.06 2.01
CA ALA A 126 2.39 2.87 1.12
C ALA A 126 1.64 4.09 0.58
N ALA A 127 0.36 3.93 0.24
CA ALA A 127 -0.49 5.04 -0.18
C ALA A 127 -0.70 6.07 0.93
N GLY A 128 -0.81 5.65 2.19
CA GLY A 128 -0.94 6.56 3.33
C GLY A 128 0.37 7.24 3.72
N LEU A 129 1.50 6.52 3.72
CA LEU A 129 2.81 7.04 4.16
C LEU A 129 3.36 8.16 3.29
N CYS A 130 2.91 8.28 2.04
CA CYS A 130 3.29 9.41 1.21
C CYS A 130 2.67 10.75 1.65
N ILE A 131 1.61 10.71 2.45
CA ILE A 131 0.96 11.92 3.00
C ILE A 131 1.91 12.58 3.99
N GLY A 132 1.98 13.92 4.00
CA GLY A 132 2.70 14.69 5.01
C GLY A 132 2.32 14.29 6.45
N ASP A 133 3.18 14.57 7.43
CA ASP A 133 2.83 14.32 8.83
C ASP A 133 1.85 15.35 9.40
N SER A 134 1.32 15.06 10.58
CA SER A 134 0.38 15.93 11.30
C SER A 134 0.92 17.33 11.61
N ASP A 135 2.25 17.48 11.70
CA ASP A 135 2.88 18.76 12.01
C ASP A 135 2.98 19.66 10.77
N SER A 136 3.16 19.07 9.59
CA SER A 136 3.30 19.78 8.31
C SER A 136 2.01 19.91 7.50
N LEU A 137 1.00 19.08 7.82
CA LEU A 137 -0.27 19.01 7.12
C LEU A 137 -1.39 18.70 8.12
N HIS A 138 -2.39 19.57 8.21
CA HIS A 138 -3.56 19.29 9.03
C HIS A 138 -4.62 18.54 8.23
N LEU A 139 -5.05 17.38 8.73
CA LEU A 139 -6.16 16.60 8.19
C LEU A 139 -7.20 16.42 9.29
N ASP A 140 -8.45 16.78 8.99
CA ASP A 140 -9.52 16.68 9.96
C ASP A 140 -10.04 15.23 10.11
N SER A 141 -10.81 15.03 11.17
CA SER A 141 -11.40 13.74 11.52
C SER A 141 -12.30 13.18 10.41
N GLU A 142 -13.06 14.06 9.76
CA GLU A 142 -14.03 13.70 8.72
C GLU A 142 -13.33 13.19 7.46
N TRP A 143 -12.25 13.84 7.02
CA TRP A 143 -11.47 13.43 5.87
C TRP A 143 -10.77 12.08 6.11
N LEU A 144 -10.23 11.88 7.31
CA LEU A 144 -9.60 10.61 7.70
C LEU A 144 -10.64 9.47 7.71
N ALA A 145 -11.82 9.70 8.30
CA ALA A 145 -12.90 8.72 8.30
C ALA A 145 -13.42 8.43 6.88
N MET A 146 -13.65 9.46 6.06
CA MET A 146 -14.08 9.32 4.66
C MET A 146 -13.09 8.48 3.84
N SER A 147 -11.78 8.65 4.08
CA SER A 147 -10.73 7.91 3.37
C SER A 147 -10.70 6.42 3.72
N ILE A 148 -11.17 6.05 4.92
CA ILE A 148 -11.22 4.65 5.38
C ILE A 148 -12.57 4.00 5.01
N ASN A 149 -13.68 4.73 5.11
CA ASN A 149 -15.04 4.19 4.91
C ASN A 149 -15.30 3.63 3.51
N ASN A 150 -14.56 4.09 2.50
CA ASN A 150 -14.66 3.60 1.12
C ASN A 150 -13.82 2.33 0.87
N LEU A 151 -13.10 1.85 1.87
CA LEU A 151 -12.18 0.72 1.78
C LEU A 151 -12.71 -0.46 2.60
N GLN A 152 -12.21 -1.66 2.30
CA GLN A 152 -12.62 -2.88 2.98
C GLN A 152 -11.42 -3.65 3.53
N GLY A 153 -11.62 -4.27 4.70
CA GLY A 153 -10.68 -5.18 5.35
C GLY A 153 -9.23 -4.69 5.37
N PRO A 154 -8.29 -5.38 4.70
CA PRO A 154 -6.86 -5.08 4.80
C PRO A 154 -6.46 -3.70 4.25
N GLU A 155 -7.17 -3.16 3.24
CA GLU A 155 -6.84 -1.85 2.69
C GLU A 155 -7.19 -0.73 3.68
N ALA A 156 -8.37 -0.81 4.29
CA ALA A 156 -8.80 0.11 5.34
C ALA A 156 -7.82 0.09 6.52
N ALA A 157 -7.43 -1.11 6.98
CA ALA A 157 -6.49 -1.28 8.06
C ALA A 157 -5.09 -0.73 7.71
N GLY A 158 -4.61 -0.97 6.49
CA GLY A 158 -3.29 -0.47 6.07
C GLY A 158 -3.24 1.06 5.99
N LEU A 159 -4.30 1.69 5.49
CA LEU A 159 -4.40 3.14 5.45
C LEU A 159 -4.50 3.74 6.87
N MET A 160 -5.29 3.11 7.74
CA MET A 160 -5.40 3.49 9.15
C MET A 160 -4.05 3.42 9.88
N TYR A 161 -3.28 2.36 9.64
CA TYR A 161 -1.94 2.21 10.19
C TYR A 161 -1.01 3.35 9.73
N ALA A 162 -1.05 3.70 8.45
CA ALA A 162 -0.24 4.79 7.91
C ALA A 162 -0.63 6.16 8.49
N PHE A 163 -1.91 6.42 8.75
CA PHE A 163 -2.33 7.63 9.47
C PHE A 163 -1.73 7.68 10.88
N GLY A 164 -1.66 6.54 11.58
CA GLY A 164 -0.98 6.46 12.87
C GLY A 164 0.52 6.75 12.78
N LEU A 165 1.22 6.16 11.81
CA LEU A 165 2.66 6.40 11.59
C LEU A 165 2.98 7.86 11.22
N ASN A 166 2.04 8.56 10.60
CA ASN A 166 2.15 9.97 10.24
C ASN A 166 1.63 10.93 11.31
N GLY A 167 1.08 10.43 12.44
CA GLY A 167 0.59 11.25 13.55
C GLY A 167 -0.89 11.66 13.46
N HIS A 168 -1.53 11.45 12.31
CA HIS A 168 -2.91 11.86 12.03
C HIS A 168 -3.96 11.11 12.83
N ILE A 169 -3.64 9.93 13.38
CA ILE A 169 -4.59 9.17 14.22
C ILE A 169 -5.04 9.94 15.46
N THR A 170 -4.27 10.92 15.91
CA THR A 170 -4.63 11.80 17.04
C THR A 170 -5.74 12.80 16.70
N SER A 171 -5.92 13.12 15.41
CA SER A 171 -6.98 13.99 14.92
C SER A 171 -8.31 13.25 14.66
N MET A 172 -8.30 11.92 14.71
CA MET A 172 -9.50 11.11 14.58
C MET A 172 -10.36 11.11 15.84
N ASN A 173 -11.67 11.01 15.65
CA ASN A 173 -12.64 10.93 16.73
C ASN A 173 -12.46 9.59 17.45
N LEU A 174 -12.36 9.64 18.79
CA LEU A 174 -12.24 8.46 19.63
C LEU A 174 -13.41 7.47 19.43
N PHE A 175 -14.61 7.98 19.16
CA PHE A 175 -15.77 7.14 18.84
C PHE A 175 -15.52 6.28 17.59
N THR A 176 -15.00 6.89 16.52
CA THR A 176 -14.66 6.19 15.28
C THR A 176 -13.57 5.14 15.52
N ILE A 177 -12.55 5.47 16.31
CA ILE A 177 -11.50 4.51 16.67
C ILE A 177 -12.10 3.32 17.45
N HIS A 178 -13.01 3.59 18.39
CA HIS A 178 -13.68 2.55 19.17
C HIS A 178 -14.58 1.66 18.31
N GLU A 179 -15.33 2.23 17.37
CA GLU A 179 -16.16 1.49 16.42
C GLU A 179 -15.31 0.56 15.55
N LEU A 180 -14.20 1.07 15.01
CA LEU A 180 -13.27 0.27 14.21
C LEU A 180 -12.65 -0.89 15.01
N LEU A 181 -12.27 -0.65 16.28
CA LEU A 181 -11.78 -1.70 17.19
C LEU A 181 -12.86 -2.73 17.53
N SER A 182 -14.11 -2.28 17.69
CA SER A 182 -15.25 -3.14 18.03
C SER A 182 -15.71 -4.03 16.86
N SER A 183 -15.27 -3.72 15.62
CA SER A 183 -15.58 -4.53 14.43
C SER A 183 -15.04 -5.98 14.49
N GLY A 184 -14.02 -6.22 15.31
CA GLY A 184 -13.42 -7.55 15.49
C GLY A 184 -12.46 -7.99 14.37
N ASP A 185 -12.13 -7.15 13.39
CA ASP A 185 -11.08 -7.49 12.42
C ASP A 185 -9.69 -7.38 13.08
N PRO A 186 -8.96 -8.50 13.26
CA PRO A 186 -7.67 -8.47 13.93
C PRO A 186 -6.64 -7.61 13.20
N VAL A 187 -6.73 -7.48 11.87
CA VAL A 187 -5.77 -6.65 11.10
C VAL A 187 -6.03 -5.17 11.35
N MET A 188 -7.29 -4.76 11.41
CA MET A 188 -7.66 -3.40 11.81
C MET A 188 -7.21 -3.09 13.24
N SER A 189 -7.45 -3.99 14.19
CA SER A 189 -7.04 -3.78 15.58
C SER A 189 -5.52 -3.64 15.72
N ILE A 190 -4.75 -4.50 15.06
CA ILE A 190 -3.28 -4.38 15.03
C ILE A 190 -2.85 -3.03 14.44
N ALA A 191 -3.44 -2.63 13.32
CA ALA A 191 -3.14 -1.36 12.66
C ALA A 191 -3.39 -0.15 13.57
N ILE A 192 -4.53 -0.11 14.25
CA ILE A 192 -4.91 0.97 15.16
C ILE A 192 -3.97 1.00 16.36
N LEU A 193 -3.75 -0.13 17.04
CA LEU A 193 -2.94 -0.18 18.25
C LEU A 193 -1.49 0.23 17.97
N LEU A 194 -0.88 -0.32 16.91
CA LEU A 194 0.48 0.07 16.50
C LEU A 194 0.54 1.53 16.05
N GLY A 195 -0.47 1.99 15.31
CA GLY A 195 -0.57 3.37 14.83
C GLY A 195 -0.68 4.38 15.97
N CYS A 196 -1.56 4.13 16.95
CA CYS A 196 -1.70 4.92 18.17
C CYS A 196 -0.41 4.96 18.98
N GLY A 197 0.21 3.80 19.19
CA GLY A 197 1.48 3.70 19.91
C GLY A 197 2.60 4.48 19.23
N ALA A 198 2.69 4.42 17.89
CA ALA A 198 3.68 5.18 17.12
C ALA A 198 3.42 6.69 17.20
N SER A 199 2.16 7.11 17.06
CA SER A 199 1.77 8.52 17.08
C SER A 199 1.97 9.20 18.43
N ARG A 200 1.91 8.46 19.53
CA ARG A 200 2.06 8.97 20.91
C ARG A 200 3.38 8.53 21.53
N ARG A 201 4.39 8.23 20.71
CA ARG A 201 5.70 7.81 21.18
C ARG A 201 6.30 8.89 22.10
N ALA A 202 6.75 8.46 23.28
CA ALA A 202 7.37 9.29 24.31
C ALA A 202 6.46 10.37 24.96
N THR A 203 5.13 10.28 24.83
CA THR A 203 4.20 11.19 25.53
C THR A 203 3.70 10.66 26.88
N ALA A 204 3.99 9.39 27.21
CA ALA A 204 3.50 8.70 28.42
C ALA A 204 1.96 8.77 28.59
N ASP A 205 1.23 8.70 27.47
CA ASP A 205 -0.21 8.86 27.46
C ASP A 205 -0.94 7.69 28.13
N VAL A 206 -1.62 8.00 29.25
CA VAL A 206 -2.35 7.02 30.06
C VAL A 206 -3.49 6.35 29.27
N GLN A 207 -4.05 7.03 28.27
CA GLN A 207 -5.13 6.45 27.46
C GLN A 207 -4.67 5.35 26.51
N VAL A 208 -3.39 5.29 26.13
CA VAL A 208 -2.85 4.20 25.29
C VAL A 208 -2.29 3.05 26.11
N VAL A 209 -1.85 3.32 27.35
CA VAL A 209 -1.27 2.32 28.27
C VAL A 209 -2.33 1.40 28.89
N LEU A 210 -3.60 1.80 28.88
CA LEU A 210 -4.70 1.10 29.56
C LEU A 210 -5.65 0.32 28.62
N TYR A 211 -5.37 0.27 27.31
CA TYR A 211 -6.02 -0.66 26.36
C TYR A 211 -5.13 -1.88 26.11
#